data_AF-A0ABD2LV71-F1
#
_entry.id   AF-A0ABD2LV71-F1
#
_cell.length_a   1.000
_cell.length_b   1.000
_cell.length_c   1.000
_cell.angle_alpha   90.00
_cell.angle_beta   90.00
_cell.angle_gamma   90.00
#
_symmetry.space_group_name_H-M   'P 1'
#
loop_
_entity.id
_entity.type
_entity.pdbx_description
1 polymer ?
#
loop_
_entity_poly.entity_id
_entity_poly.type
_entity_poly.pdbx_seq_one_letter_code
_entity_poly.pdbx_strand_id
1 'polypeptide(L)'
;MDEASFSEQYQNYLCGELSLSPNESLSLRWRRVAFLSFAFVIFVVGVPIWWLTTTPYRASLAVLDPTEYETALEKHFSAPSSAENGGDVWHSLRPQSEYSVHFVFVHQKATRNSIEFSRSIERKLGNFAQEHFRGIGVEVLLSAEHLFDFSLSPFVSSSPLRPLPIDSSDQQLPASLCSELDRLMGSAPLGKESLLKLAVFLPPFDGRTQTEIRLTQNGLPTVGLAVASWGGLFIPPQSVNGNADSVALLNAILSVLHLQFAIVRPPPNEGEETAQQMLNKTLIEHKKRLVIENLVQTLRTLNALHKLAENIADLVIPDEVARLSMESKALFLRAFIALNERNHFDSASASEARRLAEKANSDPSLLELLNFPSEQKYGVYVPLFLPLLVPLLQPVALFAMFLLSKHKKRRQKLAEEKAKSE
;
A
#
# COMPACT_ATOMS: atom_id res chain seq x y z
N MET A 1 -7.14 6.41 77.11
CA MET A 1 -7.21 5.02 76.63
C MET A 1 -5.98 4.82 75.76
N ASP A 2 -4.98 4.13 76.31
CA ASP A 2 -3.62 4.09 75.76
C ASP A 2 -3.52 3.18 74.53
N GLU A 3 -2.92 3.68 73.46
CA GLU A 3 -2.65 2.95 72.19
C GLU A 3 -1.91 1.63 72.42
N ALA A 4 -1.06 1.55 73.45
CA ALA A 4 -0.35 0.34 73.83
C ALA A 4 -1.30 -0.81 74.20
N SER A 5 -2.37 -0.52 74.95
CA SER A 5 -3.35 -1.52 75.39
C SER A 5 -4.17 -2.09 74.23
N PHE A 6 -4.48 -1.27 73.22
CA PHE A 6 -5.25 -1.70 72.05
C PHE A 6 -4.42 -2.63 71.14
N SER A 7 -3.12 -2.35 71.01
CA SER A 7 -2.20 -3.18 70.21
C SER A 7 -1.96 -4.56 70.82
N GLU A 8 -1.87 -4.64 72.15
CA GLU A 8 -1.60 -5.88 72.90
C GLU A 8 -2.83 -6.80 72.89
N GLN A 9 -4.03 -6.22 73.01
CA GLN A 9 -5.30 -6.94 72.89
C GLN A 9 -5.49 -7.50 71.46
N TYR A 10 -5.10 -6.74 70.43
CA TYR A 10 -5.15 -7.18 69.03
C TYR A 10 -4.12 -8.28 68.73
N GLN A 11 -2.91 -8.21 69.32
CA GLN A 11 -1.90 -9.26 69.21
C GLN A 11 -2.33 -10.56 69.91
N ASN A 12 -2.94 -10.47 71.10
CA ASN A 12 -3.45 -11.64 71.84
C ASN A 12 -4.65 -12.29 71.14
N TYR A 13 -5.46 -11.48 70.43
CA TYR A 13 -6.55 -11.97 69.57
C TYR A 13 -6.03 -12.78 68.36
N LEU A 14 -4.89 -12.40 67.78
CA LEU A 14 -4.23 -13.16 66.69
C LEU A 14 -3.53 -14.43 67.19
N CYS A 15 -3.10 -14.47 68.45
CA CYS A 15 -2.45 -15.62 69.08
C CYS A 15 -3.42 -16.71 69.59
N GLY A 16 -4.73 -16.43 69.65
CA GLY A 16 -5.76 -17.41 69.98
C GLY A 16 -5.92 -17.72 71.48
N GLU A 17 -5.38 -16.89 72.38
CA GLU A 17 -5.45 -17.08 73.84
C GLU A 17 -6.63 -16.37 74.53
N LEU A 18 -7.48 -15.63 73.80
CA LEU A 18 -8.70 -15.04 74.37
C LEU A 18 -9.90 -15.99 74.22
N SER A 19 -10.51 -16.39 75.35
CA SER A 19 -11.81 -17.07 75.36
C SER A 19 -12.93 -16.05 75.10
N LEU A 20 -13.49 -16.09 73.90
CA LEU A 20 -14.53 -15.18 73.43
C LEU A 20 -15.87 -15.45 74.12
N SER A 21 -16.54 -14.38 74.59
CA SER A 21 -17.92 -14.46 75.07
C SER A 21 -18.88 -14.90 73.93
N PRO A 22 -19.97 -15.64 74.21
CA PRO A 22 -20.89 -16.13 73.17
C PRO A 22 -21.38 -15.02 72.22
N ASN A 23 -21.65 -13.82 72.74
CA ASN A 23 -22.10 -12.67 71.96
C ASN A 23 -21.01 -12.12 71.01
N GLU A 24 -19.74 -12.16 71.42
CA GLU A 24 -18.63 -11.71 70.58
C GLU A 24 -18.38 -12.68 69.42
N SER A 25 -18.48 -13.98 69.66
CA SER A 25 -18.33 -15.02 68.63
C SER A 25 -19.38 -14.89 67.51
N LEU A 26 -20.62 -14.52 67.87
CA LEU A 26 -21.70 -14.24 66.93
C LEU A 26 -21.42 -12.97 66.12
N SER A 27 -20.97 -11.88 66.77
CA SER A 27 -20.63 -10.63 66.09
C SER A 27 -19.51 -10.81 65.04
N LEU A 28 -18.54 -11.68 65.32
CA LEU A 28 -17.45 -12.01 64.42
C LEU A 28 -17.91 -12.81 63.21
N ARG A 29 -18.86 -13.75 63.40
CA ARG A 29 -19.48 -14.48 62.29
C ARG A 29 -20.20 -13.53 61.35
N TRP A 30 -21.01 -12.61 61.87
CA TRP A 30 -21.70 -11.62 61.04
C TRP A 30 -20.75 -10.65 60.33
N ARG A 31 -19.66 -10.22 60.99
CA ARG A 31 -18.60 -9.42 60.34
C ARG A 31 -17.92 -10.18 59.20
N ARG A 32 -17.62 -11.48 59.38
CA ARG A 32 -17.05 -12.32 58.30
C ARG A 32 -18.03 -12.49 57.14
N VAL A 33 -19.31 -12.73 57.44
CA VAL A 33 -20.35 -12.86 56.40
C VAL A 33 -20.52 -11.54 55.65
N ALA A 34 -20.57 -10.41 56.34
CA ALA A 34 -20.65 -9.08 55.72
C ALA A 34 -19.43 -8.79 54.85
N PHE A 35 -18.22 -9.09 55.35
CA PHE A 35 -16.98 -8.95 54.59
C PHE A 35 -16.96 -9.82 53.33
N LEU A 36 -17.32 -11.11 53.46
CA LEU A 36 -17.37 -12.05 52.33
C LEU A 36 -18.43 -11.64 51.31
N SER A 37 -19.58 -11.16 51.76
CA SER A 37 -20.63 -10.63 50.88
C SER A 37 -20.15 -9.40 50.11
N PHE A 38 -19.45 -8.48 50.77
CA PHE A 38 -18.92 -7.28 50.13
C PHE A 38 -17.79 -7.60 49.14
N ALA A 39 -16.87 -8.51 49.53
CA ALA A 39 -15.82 -9.01 48.64
C ALA A 39 -16.41 -9.72 47.41
N PHE A 40 -17.45 -10.54 47.61
CA PHE A 40 -18.15 -11.20 46.52
C PHE A 40 -18.72 -10.19 45.52
N VAL A 41 -19.40 -9.14 45.97
CA VAL A 41 -19.92 -8.10 45.07
C VAL A 41 -18.80 -7.40 44.31
N ILE A 42 -17.70 -7.02 44.95
CA ILE A 42 -16.58 -6.34 44.27
C ILE A 42 -15.94 -7.26 43.22
N PHE A 43 -15.62 -8.51 43.55
CA PHE A 43 -14.90 -9.38 42.63
C PHE A 43 -15.80 -10.01 41.55
N VAL A 44 -17.06 -10.31 41.87
CA VAL A 44 -17.98 -10.97 40.94
C VAL A 44 -18.76 -9.96 40.10
N VAL A 45 -19.02 -8.75 40.60
CA VAL A 45 -19.75 -7.72 39.86
C VAL A 45 -18.85 -6.55 39.50
N GLY A 46 -18.08 -6.03 40.45
CA GLY A 46 -17.22 -4.85 40.25
C GLY A 46 -16.12 -5.09 39.21
N VAL A 47 -15.34 -6.17 39.32
CA VAL A 47 -14.25 -6.47 38.39
C VAL A 47 -14.77 -6.74 36.96
N PRO A 48 -15.82 -7.53 36.74
CA PRO A 48 -16.36 -7.72 35.39
C PRO A 48 -16.95 -6.46 34.77
N ILE A 49 -17.67 -5.63 35.54
CA ILE A 49 -18.17 -4.33 35.05
C ILE A 49 -17.00 -3.41 34.71
N TRP A 50 -15.97 -3.36 35.56
CA TRP A 50 -14.77 -2.57 35.29
C TRP A 50 -14.09 -3.05 34.00
N TRP A 51 -13.93 -4.35 33.80
CA TRP A 51 -13.35 -4.90 32.57
C TRP A 51 -14.20 -4.51 31.34
N LEU A 52 -15.52 -4.71 31.40
CA LEU A 52 -16.43 -4.43 30.29
C LEU A 52 -16.49 -2.93 29.93
N THR A 53 -16.38 -2.04 30.92
CA THR A 53 -16.44 -0.59 30.73
C THR A 53 -15.10 0.04 30.36
N THR A 54 -13.99 -0.69 30.53
CA THR A 54 -12.63 -0.19 30.23
C THR A 54 -12.03 -0.74 28.95
N THR A 55 -12.60 -1.81 28.38
CA THR A 55 -12.24 -2.28 27.05
C THR A 55 -12.65 -1.24 26.01
N PRO A 56 -11.70 -0.71 25.20
CA PRO A 56 -12.05 0.22 24.13
C PRO A 56 -12.98 -0.45 23.12
N TYR A 57 -13.91 0.32 22.57
CA TYR A 57 -14.78 -0.15 21.50
C TYR A 57 -13.96 -0.57 20.27
N ARG A 58 -14.34 -1.69 19.65
CA ARG A 58 -13.69 -2.22 18.44
C ARG A 58 -14.74 -2.76 17.48
N ALA A 59 -14.86 -2.13 16.32
CA ALA A 59 -15.62 -2.72 15.23
C ALA A 59 -14.89 -3.94 14.64
N SER A 60 -15.64 -4.92 14.13
CA SER A 60 -15.07 -6.14 13.55
C SER A 60 -14.42 -5.85 12.20
N LEU A 61 -13.13 -6.18 12.05
CA LEU A 61 -12.44 -6.10 10.77
C LEU A 61 -12.72 -7.31 9.88
N ALA A 62 -12.70 -7.08 8.57
CA ALA A 62 -12.75 -8.15 7.60
C ALA A 62 -11.40 -8.88 7.53
N VAL A 63 -11.40 -10.16 7.88
CA VAL A 63 -10.21 -11.02 7.80
C VAL A 63 -10.24 -11.82 6.49
N LEU A 64 -9.13 -11.82 5.77
CA LEU A 64 -8.83 -12.71 4.66
C LEU A 64 -7.69 -13.61 5.10
N ASP A 65 -7.82 -14.93 4.92
CA ASP A 65 -6.73 -15.86 5.21
C ASP A 65 -5.62 -15.70 4.15
N PRO A 66 -4.44 -15.15 4.49
CA PRO A 66 -3.40 -14.89 3.51
C PRO A 66 -2.93 -16.16 2.82
N THR A 67 -2.90 -17.29 3.53
CA THR A 67 -2.32 -18.54 3.01
C THR A 67 -3.13 -19.13 1.86
N GLU A 68 -4.47 -19.05 1.95
CA GLU A 68 -5.40 -19.52 0.93
C GLU A 68 -5.28 -18.67 -0.36
N TYR A 69 -5.35 -17.34 -0.21
CA TYR A 69 -5.38 -16.43 -1.36
C TYR A 69 -4.01 -16.21 -2.00
N GLU A 70 -2.91 -16.18 -1.23
CA GLU A 70 -1.56 -16.04 -1.80
C GLU A 70 -1.22 -17.24 -2.68
N THR A 71 -1.45 -18.46 -2.21
CA THR A 71 -1.21 -19.69 -2.99
C THR A 71 -2.02 -19.69 -4.30
N ALA A 72 -3.28 -19.26 -4.25
CA ALA A 72 -4.13 -19.17 -5.43
C ALA A 72 -3.66 -18.09 -6.42
N LEU A 73 -3.22 -16.92 -5.92
CA LEU A 73 -2.71 -15.83 -6.75
C LEU A 73 -1.32 -16.16 -7.34
N GLU A 74 -0.46 -16.85 -6.60
CA GLU A 74 0.86 -17.32 -7.06
C GLU A 74 0.76 -18.25 -8.27
N LYS A 75 -0.26 -19.12 -8.30
CA LYS A 75 -0.56 -19.95 -9.48
C LYS A 75 -0.80 -19.13 -10.75
N HIS A 76 -1.35 -17.92 -10.62
CA HIS A 76 -1.58 -17.02 -11.76
C HIS A 76 -0.34 -16.17 -12.12
N PHE A 77 0.62 -16.04 -11.19
CA PHE A 77 1.89 -15.31 -11.36
C PHE A 77 2.99 -16.08 -12.06
N SER A 78 2.89 -17.41 -12.20
CA SER A 78 3.89 -18.20 -12.92
C SER A 78 4.23 -17.51 -14.25
N ALA A 79 5.52 -17.19 -14.41
CA ALA A 79 6.03 -16.35 -15.48
C ALA A 79 5.48 -16.80 -16.85
N PRO A 80 5.25 -15.88 -17.80
CA PRO A 80 4.87 -16.27 -19.14
C PRO A 80 5.90 -17.28 -19.67
N SER A 81 5.43 -18.39 -20.24
CA SER A 81 6.23 -19.49 -20.80
C SER A 81 7.33 -19.02 -21.77
N SER A 82 7.24 -17.79 -22.27
CA SER A 82 8.25 -17.12 -23.10
C SER A 82 9.57 -16.80 -22.37
N ALA A 83 9.60 -16.69 -21.03
CA ALA A 83 10.84 -16.54 -20.26
C ALA A 83 11.65 -17.86 -20.20
N GLU A 84 10.98 -19.00 -20.27
CA GLU A 84 11.64 -20.31 -20.39
C GLU A 84 12.28 -20.53 -21.78
N ASN A 85 11.83 -19.76 -22.79
CA ASN A 85 12.31 -19.83 -24.17
C ASN A 85 13.41 -18.80 -24.50
N GLY A 86 14.08 -18.23 -23.50
CA GLY A 86 15.27 -17.38 -23.70
C GLY A 86 14.99 -15.95 -24.17
N GLY A 87 13.79 -15.42 -23.96
CA GLY A 87 13.49 -14.01 -24.20
C GLY A 87 14.10 -13.10 -23.12
N ASP A 88 14.76 -12.01 -23.53
CA ASP A 88 15.26 -11.00 -22.60
C ASP A 88 14.08 -10.36 -21.84
N VAL A 89 14.11 -10.44 -20.51
CA VAL A 89 13.13 -9.81 -19.62
C VAL A 89 13.33 -8.29 -19.68
N TRP A 90 12.37 -7.59 -20.28
CA TRP A 90 12.38 -6.14 -20.36
C TRP A 90 11.77 -5.53 -19.09
N HIS A 91 12.29 -4.37 -18.65
CA HIS A 91 11.67 -3.61 -17.57
C HIS A 91 10.38 -2.95 -18.06
N SER A 92 9.28 -3.71 -18.04
CA SER A 92 7.96 -3.19 -18.36
C SER A 92 7.49 -2.15 -17.33
N LEU A 93 6.66 -1.21 -17.76
CA LEU A 93 5.93 -0.32 -16.88
C LEU A 93 5.18 -1.11 -15.80
N ARG A 94 5.21 -0.61 -14.56
CA ARG A 94 4.40 -1.13 -13.47
C ARG A 94 2.92 -1.00 -13.85
N PRO A 95 2.11 -2.07 -13.72
CA PRO A 95 0.66 -1.99 -13.87
C PRO A 95 0.04 -0.96 -12.95
N GLN A 96 -0.73 -0.06 -13.54
CA GLN A 96 -1.55 0.92 -12.84
C GLN A 96 -2.93 0.96 -13.47
N SER A 97 -3.93 1.33 -12.69
CA SER A 97 -5.29 1.57 -13.19
C SER A 97 -5.40 2.89 -13.94
N GLU A 98 -4.44 3.80 -13.74
CA GLU A 98 -4.39 5.09 -14.39
C GLU A 98 -2.98 5.43 -14.91
N TYR A 99 -2.90 5.84 -16.18
CA TYR A 99 -1.68 6.35 -16.81
C TYR A 99 -1.89 7.77 -17.32
N SER A 100 -0.90 8.62 -17.09
CA SER A 100 -0.81 9.92 -17.75
C SER A 100 0.19 9.84 -18.88
N VAL A 101 -0.25 10.01 -20.13
CA VAL A 101 0.62 10.05 -21.30
C VAL A 101 0.71 11.50 -21.77
N HIS A 102 1.93 12.02 -21.80
CA HIS A 102 2.22 13.38 -22.17
C HIS A 102 2.99 13.42 -23.49
N PHE A 103 2.36 14.02 -24.51
CA PHE A 103 2.95 14.21 -25.82
C PHE A 103 3.65 15.56 -25.90
N VAL A 104 4.91 15.55 -26.30
CA VAL A 104 5.71 16.76 -26.51
C VAL A 104 5.96 16.89 -28.00
N PHE A 105 5.22 17.79 -28.66
CA PHE A 105 5.41 18.08 -30.07
C PHE A 105 6.47 19.17 -30.22
N VAL A 106 7.63 18.78 -30.73
CA VAL A 106 8.77 19.68 -30.94
C VAL A 106 8.77 20.16 -32.38
N HIS A 107 8.44 21.43 -32.59
CA HIS A 107 8.43 22.06 -33.91
C HIS A 107 9.75 22.79 -34.13
N GLN A 108 10.58 22.28 -35.05
CA GLN A 108 11.80 22.99 -35.48
C GLN A 108 11.45 24.32 -36.16
N LYS A 109 10.37 24.33 -36.93
CA LYS A 109 9.79 25.52 -37.57
C LYS A 109 8.29 25.34 -37.66
N ALA A 110 7.54 26.26 -37.04
CA ALA A 110 6.08 26.20 -37.05
C ALA A 110 5.53 26.43 -38.47
N THR A 111 4.85 25.42 -39.02
CA THR A 111 4.11 25.55 -40.28
C THR A 111 2.66 25.15 -40.05
N ARG A 112 1.74 25.63 -40.90
CA ARG A 112 0.33 25.23 -40.81
C ARG A 112 0.17 23.70 -40.91
N ASN A 113 0.95 23.07 -41.78
CA ASN A 113 0.94 21.63 -41.97
C ASN A 113 1.47 20.87 -40.73
N SER A 114 2.51 21.36 -40.06
CA SER A 114 3.03 20.71 -38.83
C SER A 114 2.01 20.72 -37.69
N ILE A 115 1.25 21.82 -37.56
CA ILE A 115 0.21 21.97 -36.54
C ILE A 115 -1.03 21.12 -36.89
N GLU A 116 -1.45 21.09 -38.16
CA GLU A 116 -2.56 20.23 -38.58
C GLU A 116 -2.21 18.74 -38.45
N PHE A 117 -0.94 18.37 -38.71
CA PHE A 117 -0.43 17.02 -38.50
C PHE A 117 -0.45 16.63 -37.01
N SER A 118 0.06 17.47 -36.10
CA SER A 118 0.06 17.16 -34.66
C SER A 118 -1.36 16.95 -34.12
N ARG A 119 -2.30 17.83 -34.47
CA ARG A 119 -3.72 17.68 -34.08
C ARG A 119 -4.37 16.42 -34.63
N SER A 120 -4.00 16.01 -35.85
CA SER A 120 -4.49 14.77 -36.46
C SER A 120 -4.03 13.54 -35.66
N ILE A 121 -2.76 13.54 -35.22
CA ILE A 121 -2.18 12.48 -34.39
C ILE A 121 -2.81 12.44 -33.01
N GLU A 122 -2.95 13.58 -32.33
CA GLU A 122 -3.63 13.70 -31.03
C GLU A 122 -5.04 13.11 -31.08
N ARG A 123 -5.82 13.46 -32.10
CA ARG A 123 -7.18 12.93 -32.27
C ARG A 123 -7.20 11.42 -32.51
N LYS A 124 -6.31 10.90 -33.35
CA LYS A 124 -6.21 9.46 -33.63
C LYS A 124 -5.82 8.68 -32.38
N LEU A 125 -4.85 9.17 -31.61
CA LEU A 125 -4.42 8.56 -30.35
C LEU A 125 -5.48 8.65 -29.26
N GLY A 126 -6.20 9.77 -29.16
CA GLY A 126 -7.34 9.91 -28.25
C GLY A 126 -8.44 8.88 -28.53
N ASN A 127 -8.82 8.73 -29.80
CA ASN A 127 -9.79 7.71 -30.21
C ASN A 127 -9.28 6.30 -29.90
N PHE A 128 -8.02 6.01 -30.22
CA PHE A 128 -7.40 4.72 -29.93
C PHE A 128 -7.39 4.39 -28.44
N ALA A 129 -6.99 5.37 -27.61
CA ALA A 129 -6.95 5.24 -26.15
C ALA A 129 -8.34 4.94 -25.58
N GLN A 130 -9.35 5.69 -26.03
CA GLN A 130 -10.73 5.52 -25.57
C GLN A 130 -11.32 4.15 -25.96
N GLU A 131 -10.98 3.63 -27.13
CA GLU A 131 -11.47 2.35 -27.62
C GLU A 131 -10.79 1.16 -26.93
N HIS A 132 -9.46 1.19 -26.81
CA HIS A 132 -8.68 0.01 -26.43
C HIS A 132 -8.33 -0.02 -24.92
N PHE A 133 -8.00 1.13 -24.30
CA PHE A 133 -7.61 1.17 -22.89
C PHE A 133 -8.82 1.23 -21.94
N ARG A 134 -9.90 1.90 -22.34
CA ARG A 134 -11.13 1.93 -21.52
C ARG A 134 -11.76 0.55 -21.39
N GLY A 135 -11.73 -0.27 -22.45
CA GLY A 135 -12.25 -1.65 -22.44
C GLY A 135 -11.50 -2.59 -21.50
N ILE A 136 -10.23 -2.31 -21.20
CA ILE A 136 -9.42 -3.05 -20.23
C ILE A 136 -9.50 -2.46 -18.81
N GLY A 137 -10.30 -1.40 -18.60
CA GLY A 137 -10.43 -0.73 -17.30
C GLY A 137 -9.16 0.00 -16.86
N VAL A 138 -8.38 0.49 -17.83
CA VAL A 138 -7.22 1.36 -17.61
C VAL A 138 -7.59 2.75 -18.10
N GLU A 139 -7.54 3.73 -17.20
CA GLU A 139 -7.75 5.13 -17.56
C GLU A 139 -6.45 5.72 -18.12
N VAL A 140 -6.54 6.32 -19.30
CA VAL A 140 -5.39 6.96 -19.95
C VAL A 140 -5.72 8.42 -20.16
N LEU A 141 -5.02 9.28 -19.42
CA LEU A 141 -5.11 10.73 -19.57
C LEU A 141 -4.06 11.17 -20.58
N LEU A 142 -4.53 11.67 -21.72
CA LEU A 142 -3.67 12.25 -22.75
C LEU A 142 -3.54 13.75 -22.53
N SER A 143 -2.30 14.22 -22.52
CA SER A 143 -1.96 15.64 -22.54
C SER A 143 -0.98 15.90 -23.67
N ALA A 144 -1.00 17.10 -24.24
CA ALA A 144 -0.10 17.50 -25.30
C ALA A 144 0.45 18.90 -25.01
N GLU A 145 1.76 19.07 -25.21
CA GLU A 145 2.47 20.33 -25.16
C GLU A 145 3.21 20.54 -26.49
N HIS A 146 3.27 21.80 -26.95
CA HIS A 146 3.91 22.16 -28.20
C HIS A 146 5.07 23.10 -27.92
N LEU A 147 6.28 22.65 -28.24
CA LEU A 147 7.49 23.46 -28.19
C LEU A 147 7.78 24.00 -29.58
N PHE A 148 7.75 25.33 -29.72
CA PHE A 148 8.02 26.01 -30.98
C PHE A 148 9.44 26.56 -31.02
N ASP A 149 10.01 26.62 -32.22
CA ASP A 149 11.35 27.17 -32.51
C ASP A 149 12.48 26.49 -31.71
N PHE A 150 12.33 25.20 -31.45
CA PHE A 150 13.34 24.40 -30.77
C PHE A 150 14.55 24.19 -31.69
N SER A 151 15.71 24.70 -31.28
CA SER A 151 16.95 24.57 -32.03
C SER A 151 17.74 23.34 -31.63
N LEU A 152 18.10 22.54 -32.61
CA LEU A 152 18.96 21.35 -32.45
C LEU A 152 20.44 21.64 -32.65
N SER A 153 20.80 22.90 -32.93
CA SER A 153 22.20 23.32 -33.11
C SER A 153 23.14 22.93 -31.96
N PRO A 154 22.71 22.87 -30.67
CA PRO A 154 23.58 22.39 -29.59
C PRO A 154 23.95 20.91 -29.69
N PHE A 155 23.15 20.10 -30.37
CA PHE A 155 23.30 18.65 -30.47
C PHE A 155 23.91 18.20 -31.81
N VAL A 156 23.88 19.06 -32.83
CA VAL A 156 24.35 18.76 -34.19
C VAL A 156 25.69 19.44 -34.44
N SER A 157 26.76 18.65 -34.56
CA SER A 157 28.09 19.15 -34.91
C SER A 157 28.13 19.64 -36.36
N SER A 158 27.92 20.95 -36.57
CA SER A 158 28.31 21.85 -37.68
C SER A 158 28.40 21.37 -39.15
N SER A 159 27.96 20.16 -39.50
CA SER A 159 27.97 19.62 -40.86
C SER A 159 26.54 19.61 -41.42
N PRO A 160 26.17 20.57 -42.27
CA PRO A 160 24.81 20.69 -42.82
C PRO A 160 24.45 19.61 -43.86
N LEU A 161 25.38 18.71 -44.19
CA LEU A 161 25.23 17.74 -45.29
C LEU A 161 24.90 16.32 -44.83
N ARG A 162 24.96 16.02 -43.53
CA ARG A 162 24.64 14.68 -43.00
C ARG A 162 23.73 14.80 -41.78
N PRO A 163 22.54 14.17 -41.80
CA PRO A 163 21.69 14.13 -40.62
C PRO A 163 22.38 13.37 -39.48
N LEU A 164 22.20 13.86 -38.25
CA LEU A 164 22.70 13.23 -37.03
C LEU A 164 21.96 11.89 -36.80
N PRO A 165 22.64 10.74 -36.87
CA PRO A 165 22.03 9.47 -36.50
C PRO A 165 21.95 9.37 -34.98
N ILE A 166 20.73 9.35 -34.44
CA ILE A 166 20.50 8.95 -33.05
C ILE A 166 20.32 7.44 -33.06
N ASP A 167 21.35 6.70 -32.66
CA ASP A 167 21.26 5.24 -32.55
C ASP A 167 20.79 4.83 -31.15
N SER A 168 19.95 3.80 -31.11
CA SER A 168 19.60 3.06 -29.90
C SER A 168 20.80 2.59 -29.07
N SER A 169 21.96 2.37 -29.71
CA SER A 169 23.21 1.95 -29.07
C SER A 169 23.88 3.06 -28.26
N ASP A 170 23.65 4.33 -28.62
CA ASP A 170 24.17 5.50 -27.93
C ASP A 170 23.08 6.10 -27.03
N GLN A 171 23.08 5.71 -25.75
CA GLN A 171 22.08 6.18 -24.78
C GLN A 171 22.34 7.61 -24.27
N GLN A 172 23.53 8.19 -24.50
CA GLN A 172 23.89 9.49 -23.93
C GLN A 172 23.21 10.64 -24.66
N LEU A 173 23.14 10.57 -26.00
CA LEU A 173 22.53 11.60 -26.83
C LEU A 173 20.99 11.69 -26.64
N PRO A 174 20.20 10.59 -26.66
CA PRO A 174 18.78 10.62 -26.33
C PRO A 174 18.51 11.17 -24.92
N ALA A 175 19.32 10.76 -23.93
CA ALA A 175 19.15 11.20 -22.55
C ALA A 175 19.39 12.70 -22.36
N SER A 176 20.43 13.26 -22.99
CA SER A 176 20.71 14.70 -22.95
C SER A 176 19.63 15.54 -23.64
N LEU A 177 19.11 15.07 -24.78
CA LEU A 177 18.00 15.72 -25.47
C LEU A 177 16.73 15.72 -24.62
N CYS A 178 16.41 14.59 -23.98
CA CYS A 178 15.30 14.48 -23.03
C CYS A 178 15.46 15.44 -21.85
N SER A 179 16.67 15.52 -21.26
CA SER A 179 16.96 16.46 -20.16
C SER A 179 16.74 17.92 -20.57
N GLU A 180 17.13 18.30 -21.79
CA GLU A 180 16.92 19.65 -22.30
C GLU A 180 15.44 19.95 -22.56
N LEU A 181 14.67 18.99 -23.08
CA LEU A 181 13.23 19.14 -23.21
C LEU A 181 12.56 19.27 -21.82
N ASP A 182 12.98 18.49 -20.82
CA ASP A 182 12.50 18.61 -19.43
C ASP A 182 12.76 20.00 -18.84
N ARG A 183 13.90 20.61 -19.18
CA ARG A 183 14.25 21.98 -18.76
C ARG A 183 13.33 23.04 -19.37
N LEU A 184 12.87 22.81 -20.60
CA LEU A 184 12.05 23.76 -21.34
C LEU A 184 10.55 23.61 -21.09
N MET A 185 10.11 22.42 -20.64
CA MET A 185 8.71 22.18 -20.31
C MET A 185 8.33 22.83 -18.98
N GLY A 186 7.34 23.71 -19.03
CA GLY A 186 6.77 24.36 -17.86
C GLY A 186 5.54 23.60 -17.39
N SER A 187 5.66 22.80 -16.33
CA SER A 187 4.56 22.05 -15.70
C SER A 187 3.90 20.97 -16.56
N ALA A 188 4.57 19.82 -16.72
CA ALA A 188 3.83 18.58 -16.89
C ALA A 188 2.82 18.44 -15.72
N PRO A 189 1.66 17.77 -15.88
CA PRO A 189 0.71 17.55 -14.78
C PRO A 189 1.40 16.77 -13.65
N LEU A 190 1.98 17.54 -12.73
CA LEU A 190 2.69 17.12 -11.53
C LEU A 190 1.63 16.67 -10.52
N GLY A 191 1.22 15.42 -10.62
CA GLY A 191 0.29 14.85 -9.66
C GLY A 191 0.02 13.36 -9.76
N LYS A 192 0.53 12.66 -10.79
CA LYS A 192 0.24 11.23 -10.97
C LYS A 192 1.51 10.39 -11.05
N GLU A 193 1.48 9.28 -10.32
CA GLU A 193 2.61 8.38 -10.08
C GLU A 193 3.09 7.62 -11.34
N SER A 194 2.34 7.66 -12.45
CA SER A 194 2.68 7.01 -13.71
C SER A 194 2.57 7.96 -14.92
N LEU A 195 3.63 8.73 -15.15
CA LEU A 195 3.76 9.64 -16.28
C LEU A 195 4.65 9.01 -17.37
N LEU A 196 4.12 8.86 -18.58
CA LEU A 196 4.85 8.45 -19.78
C LEU A 196 4.99 9.65 -20.72
N LYS A 197 6.23 10.03 -21.07
CA LYS A 197 6.55 11.18 -21.94
C LYS A 197 6.95 10.71 -23.34
N LEU A 198 6.23 11.18 -24.35
CA LEU A 198 6.51 10.83 -25.75
C LEU A 198 6.84 12.09 -26.52
N ALA A 199 8.08 12.18 -27.01
CA ALA A 199 8.55 13.33 -27.79
C ALA A 199 8.42 13.06 -29.28
N VAL A 200 7.73 13.95 -30.00
CA VAL A 200 7.54 13.88 -31.45
C VAL A 200 8.22 15.09 -32.09
N PHE A 201 9.32 14.86 -32.78
CA PHE A 201 10.07 15.89 -33.48
C PHE A 201 9.49 16.08 -34.88
N LEU A 202 8.82 17.21 -35.07
CA LEU A 202 8.17 17.56 -36.32
C LEU A 202 9.14 18.34 -37.20
N PRO A 203 9.53 17.78 -38.36
CA PRO A 203 10.37 18.51 -39.29
C PRO A 203 9.58 19.63 -39.98
N PRO A 204 10.26 20.62 -40.57
CA PRO A 204 9.64 21.57 -41.49
C PRO A 204 9.07 20.84 -42.72
N PHE A 205 7.74 20.76 -42.83
CA PHE A 205 6.99 20.13 -43.95
C PHE A 205 7.07 20.93 -45.27
N ASP A 206 8.15 21.68 -45.49
CA ASP A 206 8.36 22.56 -46.63
C ASP A 206 9.00 21.81 -47.83
N GLY A 207 9.30 20.51 -47.70
CA GLY A 207 9.84 19.62 -48.76
C GLY A 207 11.26 19.97 -49.25
N ARG A 208 11.82 21.10 -48.81
CA ARG A 208 13.14 21.62 -49.21
C ARG A 208 14.22 21.40 -48.16
N THR A 209 13.81 21.20 -46.92
CA THR A 209 14.68 21.06 -45.74
C THR A 209 14.69 19.61 -45.28
N GLN A 210 15.82 18.92 -45.46
CA GLN A 210 15.99 17.58 -44.91
C GLN A 210 16.00 17.64 -43.38
N THR A 211 15.38 16.66 -42.72
CA THR A 211 15.43 16.58 -41.25
C THR A 211 16.89 16.45 -40.81
N GLU A 212 17.31 17.31 -39.88
CA GLU A 212 18.67 17.32 -39.33
C GLU A 212 19.00 16.08 -38.48
N ILE A 213 17.99 15.29 -38.12
CA ILE A 213 18.11 14.08 -37.28
C ILE A 213 17.51 12.88 -38.01
N ARG A 214 18.16 11.72 -37.88
CA ARG A 214 17.59 10.41 -38.21
C ARG A 214 17.66 9.50 -37.00
N LEU A 215 16.56 8.84 -36.67
CA LEU A 215 16.60 7.76 -35.70
C LEU A 215 17.10 6.50 -36.38
N THR A 216 18.05 5.82 -35.75
CA THR A 216 18.54 4.51 -36.18
C THR A 216 18.42 3.50 -35.06
N GLN A 217 18.14 2.25 -35.40
CA GLN A 217 18.21 1.13 -34.49
C GLN A 217 19.10 0.07 -35.11
N ASN A 218 20.23 -0.23 -34.48
CA ASN A 218 21.26 -1.14 -35.02
C ASN A 218 21.72 -0.72 -36.44
N GLY A 219 21.84 0.59 -36.67
CA GLY A 219 22.24 1.15 -37.97
C GLY A 219 21.14 1.21 -39.05
N LEU A 220 19.93 0.69 -38.79
CA LEU A 220 18.79 0.79 -39.70
C LEU A 220 17.91 1.99 -39.35
N PRO A 221 17.37 2.75 -40.34
CA PRO A 221 16.51 3.89 -40.07
C PRO A 221 15.18 3.44 -39.43
N THR A 222 14.78 4.13 -38.36
CA THR A 222 13.50 3.90 -37.66
C THR A 222 12.72 5.20 -37.51
N VAL A 223 11.41 5.09 -37.29
CA VAL A 223 10.49 6.22 -37.03
C VAL A 223 10.38 6.52 -35.54
N GLY A 224 10.68 5.54 -34.68
CA GLY A 224 10.58 5.66 -33.23
C GLY A 224 11.67 4.91 -32.49
N LEU A 225 12.11 5.47 -31.37
CA LEU A 225 13.10 4.90 -30.47
C LEU A 225 12.56 4.93 -29.04
N ALA A 226 12.62 3.81 -28.32
CA ALA A 226 12.29 3.78 -26.90
C ALA A 226 13.44 4.39 -26.08
N VAL A 227 13.13 5.30 -25.17
CA VAL A 227 14.13 5.99 -24.32
C VAL A 227 13.77 5.77 -22.86
N ALA A 228 14.74 5.36 -22.05
CA ALA A 228 14.56 5.20 -20.60
C ALA A 228 14.11 6.52 -19.96
N SER A 229 13.29 6.46 -18.90
CA SER A 229 12.70 7.61 -18.17
C SER A 229 11.68 8.48 -18.92
N TRP A 230 11.72 8.51 -20.25
CA TRP A 230 10.77 9.27 -21.06
C TRP A 230 9.70 8.36 -21.66
N GLY A 231 10.08 7.29 -22.35
CA GLY A 231 9.13 6.37 -22.99
C GLY A 231 9.51 6.17 -24.45
N GLY A 232 9.50 7.25 -25.23
CA GLY A 232 9.89 7.20 -26.63
C GLY A 232 10.10 8.55 -27.32
N LEU A 233 10.94 8.51 -28.35
CA LEU A 233 11.31 9.59 -29.25
C LEU A 233 10.89 9.22 -30.67
N PHE A 234 10.22 10.13 -31.38
CA PHE A 234 9.69 9.87 -32.72
C PHE A 234 10.03 10.96 -33.72
N ILE A 235 10.30 10.56 -34.95
CA ILE A 235 10.50 11.44 -36.10
C ILE A 235 9.64 10.90 -37.24
N PRO A 236 8.56 11.60 -37.64
CA PRO A 236 7.73 11.13 -38.74
C PRO A 236 8.52 11.14 -40.06
N PRO A 237 8.25 10.17 -40.95
CA PRO A 237 8.83 10.19 -42.29
C PRO A 237 8.37 11.44 -43.07
N GLN A 238 9.23 11.94 -43.96
CA GLN A 238 8.90 13.05 -44.85
C GLN A 238 8.44 12.50 -46.21
N SER A 239 7.19 12.08 -46.32
CA SER A 239 6.58 11.71 -47.61
C SER A 239 5.75 12.87 -48.15
N VAL A 240 5.48 12.84 -49.46
CA VAL A 240 4.56 13.79 -50.12
C VAL A 240 3.11 13.56 -49.65
N ASN A 241 2.81 12.40 -49.06
CA ASN A 241 1.48 12.03 -48.59
C ASN A 241 1.39 12.01 -47.05
N GLY A 242 0.93 13.12 -46.46
CA GLY A 242 0.81 13.28 -45.01
C GLY A 242 -0.08 12.25 -44.29
N ASN A 243 -0.97 11.56 -45.01
CA ASN A 243 -1.74 10.45 -44.45
C ASN A 243 -0.88 9.21 -44.19
N ALA A 244 0.04 8.88 -45.09
CA ALA A 244 0.95 7.75 -44.93
C ALA A 244 1.92 7.98 -43.76
N ASP A 245 2.42 9.21 -43.63
CA ASP A 245 3.33 9.60 -42.54
C ASP A 245 2.63 9.53 -41.17
N SER A 246 1.36 9.93 -41.13
CA SER A 246 0.55 9.81 -39.92
C SER A 246 0.37 8.36 -39.47
N VAL A 247 0.20 7.43 -40.42
CA VAL A 247 0.04 5.99 -40.13
C VAL A 247 1.36 5.38 -39.69
N ALA A 248 2.47 5.73 -40.34
CA ALA A 248 3.80 5.27 -39.96
C ALA A 248 4.18 5.73 -38.55
N LEU A 249 3.93 7.00 -38.21
CA LEU A 249 4.15 7.54 -36.87
C LEU A 249 3.26 6.85 -35.83
N LEU A 250 1.97 6.65 -36.13
CA LEU A 250 1.05 5.97 -35.22
C LEU A 250 1.55 4.54 -34.93
N ASN A 251 1.91 3.77 -35.96
CA ASN A 251 2.44 2.43 -35.78
C ASN A 251 3.72 2.42 -34.93
N ALA A 252 4.63 3.38 -35.14
CA ALA A 252 5.83 3.50 -34.32
C ALA A 252 5.51 3.78 -32.84
N ILE A 253 4.56 4.67 -32.57
CA ILE A 253 4.08 4.96 -31.21
C ILE A 253 3.48 3.71 -30.56
N LEU A 254 2.62 2.98 -31.29
CA LEU A 254 2.02 1.74 -30.80
C LEU A 254 3.07 0.66 -30.52
N SER A 255 4.10 0.53 -31.37
CA SER A 255 5.22 -0.39 -31.14
C SER A 255 6.03 -0.05 -29.89
N VAL A 256 6.30 1.24 -29.65
CA VAL A 256 6.97 1.68 -28.41
C VAL A 256 6.08 1.40 -27.20
N LEU A 257 4.79 1.72 -27.25
CA LEU A 257 3.85 1.41 -26.17
C LEU A 257 3.80 -0.09 -25.88
N HIS A 258 3.73 -0.92 -26.92
CA HIS A 258 3.81 -2.37 -26.78
C HIS A 258 5.07 -2.77 -26.01
N LEU A 259 6.24 -2.23 -26.38
CA LEU A 259 7.51 -2.51 -25.72
C LEU A 259 7.51 -2.05 -24.24
N GLN A 260 6.86 -0.93 -23.93
CA GLN A 260 6.74 -0.42 -22.56
C GLN A 260 5.79 -1.27 -21.69
N PHE A 261 4.74 -1.83 -22.27
CA PHE A 261 3.78 -2.67 -21.54
C PHE A 261 4.17 -4.17 -21.53
N ALA A 262 4.97 -4.62 -22.50
CA ALA A 262 5.38 -6.01 -22.64
C ALA A 262 6.48 -6.39 -21.65
N ILE A 263 6.37 -7.59 -21.09
CA ILE A 263 7.37 -8.22 -20.21
C ILE A 263 8.48 -8.88 -21.03
N VAL A 264 8.09 -9.44 -22.18
CA VAL A 264 8.97 -10.18 -23.08
C VAL A 264 8.96 -9.49 -24.42
N ARG A 265 10.14 -9.23 -24.96
CA ARG A 265 10.28 -8.69 -26.31
C ARG A 265 9.78 -9.75 -27.30
N PRO A 266 8.91 -9.40 -28.26
CA PRO A 266 8.48 -10.36 -29.28
C PRO A 266 9.72 -10.86 -30.05
N PRO A 267 9.81 -12.17 -30.34
CA PRO A 267 10.92 -12.70 -31.12
C PRO A 267 10.91 -12.08 -32.54
N PRO A 268 12.08 -11.84 -33.15
CA PRO A 268 12.21 -11.09 -34.40
C PRO A 268 11.52 -11.73 -35.63
N ASN A 269 11.01 -12.96 -35.50
CA ASN A 269 10.52 -13.77 -36.63
C ASN A 269 9.04 -14.18 -36.53
N GLU A 270 8.26 -13.66 -35.58
CA GLU A 270 6.80 -13.87 -35.58
C GLU A 270 6.18 -12.98 -36.68
N GLY A 271 5.68 -13.62 -37.73
CA GLY A 271 5.29 -12.98 -38.99
C GLY A 271 4.19 -11.93 -38.85
N GLU A 272 4.20 -10.95 -39.76
CA GLU A 272 3.15 -10.00 -40.20
C GLU A 272 2.06 -9.50 -39.21
N GLU A 273 2.20 -9.70 -37.89
CA GLU A 273 1.28 -9.17 -36.91
C GLU A 273 1.40 -7.64 -36.89
N THR A 274 0.26 -6.97 -37.04
CA THR A 274 0.25 -5.50 -37.01
C THR A 274 0.58 -5.02 -35.59
N ALA A 275 1.27 -3.87 -35.46
CA ALA A 275 1.61 -3.28 -34.14
C ALA A 275 0.39 -3.17 -33.20
N GLN A 276 -0.80 -2.93 -33.75
CA GLN A 276 -2.07 -2.91 -33.02
C GLN A 276 -2.45 -4.29 -32.44
N GLN A 277 -2.27 -5.38 -33.18
CA GLN A 277 -2.58 -6.74 -32.72
C GLN A 277 -1.64 -7.15 -31.58
N MET A 278 -0.34 -6.88 -31.74
CA MET A 278 0.68 -7.12 -30.70
C MET A 278 0.35 -6.33 -29.43
N LEU A 279 0.00 -5.05 -29.56
CA LEU A 279 -0.38 -4.22 -28.42
C LEU A 279 -1.64 -4.76 -27.73
N ASN A 280 -2.68 -5.15 -28.47
CA ASN A 280 -3.91 -5.68 -27.88
C ASN A 280 -3.66 -6.94 -27.04
N LYS A 281 -2.81 -7.86 -27.52
CA LYS A 281 -2.39 -9.05 -26.76
C LYS A 281 -1.65 -8.65 -25.48
N THR A 282 -0.72 -7.69 -25.58
CA THR A 282 0.02 -7.17 -24.42
C THR A 282 -0.88 -6.47 -23.42
N LEU A 283 -1.91 -5.75 -23.86
CA LEU A 283 -2.86 -5.07 -22.98
C LEU A 283 -3.70 -6.06 -22.17
N ILE A 284 -4.02 -7.23 -22.72
CA ILE A 284 -4.71 -8.30 -21.98
C ILE A 284 -3.81 -8.85 -20.87
N GLU A 285 -2.55 -9.16 -21.19
CA GLU A 285 -1.57 -9.62 -20.19
C GLU A 285 -1.32 -8.56 -19.12
N HIS A 286 -1.25 -7.29 -19.54
CA HIS A 286 -1.15 -6.15 -18.64
C HIS A 286 -2.34 -6.07 -17.69
N LYS A 287 -3.56 -6.23 -18.21
CA LYS A 287 -4.81 -6.23 -17.43
C LYS A 287 -4.83 -7.36 -16.40
N LYS A 288 -4.41 -8.56 -16.80
CA LYS A 288 -4.27 -9.70 -15.89
C LYS A 288 -3.34 -9.36 -14.74
N ARG A 289 -2.14 -8.85 -15.04
CA ARG A 289 -1.14 -8.47 -14.03
C ARG A 289 -1.64 -7.38 -13.11
N LEU A 290 -2.31 -6.36 -13.64
CA LEU A 290 -2.93 -5.28 -12.85
C LEU A 290 -3.93 -5.82 -11.82
N VAL A 291 -4.82 -6.73 -12.23
CA VAL A 291 -5.79 -7.36 -11.32
C VAL A 291 -5.07 -8.11 -10.21
N ILE A 292 -4.10 -8.94 -10.57
CA ILE A 292 -3.39 -9.78 -9.60
C ILE A 292 -2.59 -8.92 -8.62
N GLU A 293 -1.86 -7.91 -9.10
CA GLU A 293 -1.09 -6.99 -8.24
C GLU A 293 -2.00 -6.22 -7.28
N ASN A 294 -3.14 -5.72 -7.76
CA ASN A 294 -4.10 -5.04 -6.89
C ASN A 294 -4.72 -5.98 -5.86
N LEU A 295 -5.02 -7.24 -6.22
CA LEU A 295 -5.51 -8.24 -5.27
C LEU A 295 -4.47 -8.58 -4.20
N VAL A 296 -3.22 -8.85 -4.60
CA VAL A 296 -2.12 -9.11 -3.63
C VAL A 296 -1.91 -7.91 -2.71
N GLN A 297 -1.91 -6.70 -3.26
CA GLN A 297 -1.73 -5.50 -2.44
C GLN A 297 -2.90 -5.29 -1.48
N THR A 298 -4.14 -5.54 -1.92
CA THR A 298 -5.33 -5.50 -1.05
C THR A 298 -5.21 -6.49 0.10
N LEU A 299 -4.84 -7.74 -0.21
CA LEU A 299 -4.66 -8.80 0.78
C LEU A 299 -3.61 -8.43 1.82
N ARG A 300 -2.45 -7.93 1.37
CA ARG A 300 -1.36 -7.48 2.26
C ARG A 300 -1.78 -6.31 3.14
N THR A 301 -2.47 -5.31 2.57
CA THR A 301 -2.93 -4.14 3.33
C THR A 301 -3.98 -4.51 4.37
N LEU A 302 -4.99 -5.33 4.02
CA LEU A 302 -6.00 -5.80 4.97
C LEU A 302 -5.38 -6.67 6.07
N ASN A 303 -4.42 -7.54 5.73
CA ASN A 303 -3.69 -8.34 6.70
C ASN A 303 -2.81 -7.48 7.63
N ALA A 304 -2.18 -6.43 7.11
CA ALA A 304 -1.40 -5.49 7.92
C ALA A 304 -2.31 -4.77 8.93
N LEU A 305 -3.48 -4.30 8.50
CA LEU A 305 -4.48 -3.69 9.39
C LEU A 305 -4.97 -4.68 10.46
N HIS A 306 -5.24 -5.93 10.08
CA HIS A 306 -5.65 -6.98 11.02
C HIS A 306 -4.56 -7.28 12.06
N LYS A 307 -3.31 -7.47 11.62
CA LYS A 307 -2.15 -7.69 12.52
C LYS A 307 -1.90 -6.50 13.44
N LEU A 308 -2.11 -5.28 12.96
CA LEU A 308 -2.01 -4.08 13.79
C LEU A 308 -3.06 -4.10 14.91
N ALA A 309 -4.30 -4.46 14.57
CA ALA A 309 -5.39 -4.58 15.54
C ALA A 309 -5.20 -5.70 16.57
N GLU A 310 -4.55 -6.80 16.19
CA GLU A 310 -4.18 -7.88 17.11
C GLU A 310 -3.04 -7.49 18.06
N ASN A 311 -2.00 -6.82 17.55
CA ASN A 311 -0.81 -6.50 18.32
C ASN A 311 -1.00 -5.34 19.31
N ILE A 312 -1.95 -4.45 19.05
CA ILE A 312 -2.23 -3.30 19.92
C ILE A 312 -3.57 -3.51 20.61
N ALA A 313 -3.56 -3.99 21.85
CA ALA A 313 -4.77 -4.35 22.62
C ALA A 313 -5.72 -3.18 22.95
N ASP A 314 -5.23 -1.94 22.91
CA ASP A 314 -6.03 -0.72 23.16
C ASP A 314 -6.36 0.09 21.90
N LEU A 315 -5.98 -0.37 20.70
CA LEU A 315 -6.39 0.26 19.44
C LEU A 315 -7.92 0.32 19.31
N VAL A 316 -8.46 1.51 19.07
CA VAL A 316 -9.88 1.69 18.72
C VAL A 316 -10.01 1.56 17.21
N ILE A 317 -11.00 0.78 16.76
CA ILE A 317 -11.30 0.60 15.34
C ILE A 317 -12.66 1.26 15.08
N PRO A 318 -12.69 2.41 14.39
CA PRO A 318 -13.94 3.10 14.08
C PRO A 318 -14.80 2.32 13.09
N ASP A 319 -16.11 2.57 13.14
CA ASP A 319 -17.09 1.95 12.24
C ASP A 319 -16.78 2.22 10.77
N GLU A 320 -16.27 3.41 10.43
CA GLU A 320 -15.90 3.75 9.06
C GLU A 320 -14.74 2.89 8.55
N VAL A 321 -13.70 2.65 9.36
CA VAL A 321 -12.57 1.79 8.99
C VAL A 321 -13.05 0.35 8.79
N ALA A 322 -13.90 -0.15 9.69
CA ALA A 322 -14.49 -1.48 9.55
C ALA A 322 -15.38 -1.60 8.30
N ARG A 323 -16.19 -0.58 8.01
CA ARG A 323 -17.02 -0.51 6.80
C ARG A 323 -16.18 -0.53 5.52
N LEU A 324 -15.13 0.29 5.46
CA LEU A 324 -14.19 0.34 4.32
C LEU A 324 -13.46 -0.99 4.14
N SER A 325 -13.01 -1.61 5.24
CA SER A 325 -12.38 -2.94 5.24
C SER A 325 -13.34 -4.03 4.72
N MET A 326 -14.60 -4.00 5.13
CA MET A 326 -15.63 -4.94 4.69
C MET A 326 -15.97 -4.77 3.20
N GLU A 327 -16.13 -3.52 2.76
CA GLU A 327 -16.40 -3.19 1.35
C GLU A 327 -15.20 -3.59 0.45
N SER A 328 -13.98 -3.31 0.90
CA SER A 328 -12.75 -3.76 0.24
C SER A 328 -12.71 -5.29 0.09
N LYS A 329 -13.00 -6.04 1.16
CA LYS A 329 -13.06 -7.51 1.12
C LYS A 329 -14.12 -8.01 0.13
N ALA A 330 -15.31 -7.40 0.09
CA ALA A 330 -16.37 -7.80 -0.83
C ALA A 330 -15.94 -7.62 -2.30
N LEU A 331 -15.29 -6.50 -2.63
CA LEU A 331 -14.76 -6.24 -3.98
C LEU A 331 -13.57 -7.15 -4.31
N PHE A 332 -12.69 -7.42 -3.36
CA PHE A 332 -11.60 -8.40 -3.50
C PHE A 332 -12.15 -9.77 -3.89
N LEU A 333 -13.13 -10.30 -3.14
CA LEU A 333 -13.72 -11.61 -3.41
C LEU A 333 -14.40 -11.65 -4.79
N ARG A 334 -15.09 -10.57 -5.18
CA ARG A 334 -15.70 -10.46 -6.51
C ARG A 334 -14.65 -10.57 -7.62
N ALA A 335 -13.56 -9.80 -7.52
CA ALA A 335 -12.49 -9.82 -8.52
C ALA A 335 -11.71 -11.15 -8.52
N PHE A 336 -11.49 -11.74 -7.34
CA PHE A 336 -10.83 -13.03 -7.18
C PHE A 336 -11.64 -14.18 -7.80
N ILE A 337 -12.94 -14.24 -7.55
CA ILE A 337 -13.85 -15.24 -8.15
C ILE A 337 -13.87 -15.06 -9.68
N ALA A 338 -13.96 -13.83 -10.18
CA ALA A 338 -13.93 -13.55 -11.60
C ALA A 338 -12.63 -14.02 -12.29
N LEU A 339 -11.49 -13.84 -11.61
CA LEU A 339 -10.18 -14.29 -12.06
C LEU A 339 -10.11 -15.83 -12.12
N ASN A 340 -10.51 -16.52 -11.06
CA ASN A 340 -10.33 -17.97 -10.91
C ASN A 340 -11.34 -18.80 -11.72
N GLU A 341 -12.60 -18.36 -11.81
CA GLU A 341 -13.68 -19.15 -12.44
C GLU A 341 -13.94 -18.79 -13.90
N ARG A 342 -13.76 -17.52 -14.28
CA ARG A 342 -14.22 -17.01 -15.58
C ARG A 342 -13.08 -16.53 -16.49
N ASN A 343 -11.82 -16.60 -16.04
CA ASN A 343 -10.69 -15.89 -16.65
C ASN A 343 -11.03 -14.43 -16.98
N HIS A 344 -11.91 -13.82 -16.17
CA HIS A 344 -12.39 -12.47 -16.38
C HIS A 344 -11.61 -11.53 -15.47
N PHE A 345 -10.88 -10.61 -16.07
CA PHE A 345 -10.09 -9.64 -15.35
C PHE A 345 -10.98 -8.44 -14.96
N ASP A 346 -11.53 -8.45 -13.74
CA ASP A 346 -12.29 -7.32 -13.18
C ASP A 346 -11.33 -6.29 -12.57
N SER A 347 -10.70 -5.47 -13.42
CA SER A 347 -9.75 -4.43 -13.01
C SER A 347 -10.39 -3.32 -12.18
N ALA A 348 -11.67 -3.01 -12.42
CA ALA A 348 -12.40 -1.99 -11.67
C ALA A 348 -12.59 -2.41 -10.21
N SER A 349 -13.13 -3.62 -9.96
CA SER A 349 -13.31 -4.11 -8.60
C SER A 349 -11.98 -4.32 -7.88
N ALA A 350 -10.95 -4.83 -8.56
CA ALA A 350 -9.62 -5.03 -7.97
C ALA A 350 -8.95 -3.71 -7.57
N SER A 351 -9.00 -2.70 -8.45
CA SER A 351 -8.44 -1.36 -8.16
C SER A 351 -9.19 -0.68 -7.01
N GLU A 352 -10.52 -0.78 -6.99
CA GLU A 352 -11.32 -0.16 -5.94
C GLU A 352 -11.15 -0.88 -4.58
N ALA A 353 -11.02 -2.22 -4.58
CA ALA A 353 -10.71 -2.99 -3.38
C ALA A 353 -9.40 -2.52 -2.74
N ARG A 354 -8.36 -2.31 -3.56
CA ARG A 354 -7.07 -1.80 -3.12
C ARG A 354 -7.20 -0.39 -2.54
N ARG A 355 -7.88 0.50 -3.26
CA ARG A 355 -8.09 1.89 -2.84
C ARG A 355 -8.80 1.98 -1.49
N LEU A 356 -9.84 1.17 -1.28
CA LEU A 356 -10.58 1.12 -0.01
C LEU A 356 -9.73 0.53 1.13
N ALA A 357 -8.93 -0.51 0.86
CA ALA A 357 -8.01 -1.06 1.87
C ALA A 357 -6.93 -0.05 2.28
N GLU A 358 -6.33 0.64 1.31
CA GLU A 358 -5.34 1.70 1.57
C GLU A 358 -5.96 2.84 2.37
N LYS A 359 -7.16 3.30 1.96
CA LYS A 359 -7.91 4.33 2.70
C LYS A 359 -8.21 3.94 4.14
N ALA A 360 -8.63 2.68 4.37
CA ALA A 360 -8.89 2.16 5.71
C ALA A 360 -7.61 2.11 6.56
N ASN A 361 -6.49 1.67 5.97
CA ASN A 361 -5.21 1.53 6.67
C ASN A 361 -4.51 2.88 6.94
N SER A 362 -4.76 3.91 6.12
CA SER A 362 -4.22 5.26 6.28
C SER A 362 -5.18 6.21 7.01
N ASP A 363 -6.28 5.71 7.59
CA ASP A 363 -7.26 6.57 8.26
C ASP A 363 -6.64 7.21 9.52
N PRO A 364 -6.64 8.56 9.64
CA PRO A 364 -6.03 9.26 10.78
C PRO A 364 -6.59 8.84 12.15
N SER A 365 -7.85 8.41 12.19
CA SER A 365 -8.54 8.00 13.43
C SER A 365 -7.91 6.78 14.10
N LEU A 366 -7.19 5.94 13.34
CA LEU A 366 -6.46 4.79 13.87
C LEU A 366 -5.33 5.22 14.82
N LEU A 367 -4.74 6.40 14.60
CA LEU A 367 -3.65 6.91 15.42
C LEU A 367 -4.13 7.88 16.50
N GLU A 368 -5.21 8.61 16.23
CA GLU A 368 -5.77 9.59 17.17
C GLU A 368 -6.23 8.95 18.48
N LEU A 369 -6.81 7.75 18.40
CA LEU A 369 -7.36 7.03 19.56
C LEU A 369 -6.33 6.15 20.30
N LEU A 370 -5.11 6.01 19.77
CA LEU A 370 -3.97 5.44 20.51
C LEU A 370 -3.57 6.32 21.69
N ASN A 371 -3.90 7.61 21.65
CA ASN A 371 -3.55 8.59 22.67
C ASN A 371 -4.47 8.59 23.90
N PHE A 372 -5.30 7.57 24.11
CA PHE A 372 -5.94 7.34 25.41
C PHE A 372 -5.08 6.35 26.21
N PRO A 373 -4.02 6.82 26.90
CA PRO A 373 -3.18 5.92 27.66
C PRO A 373 -4.02 5.26 28.75
N SER A 374 -3.81 3.97 28.95
CA SER A 374 -4.38 3.21 30.07
C SER A 374 -4.15 3.93 31.42
N GLU A 375 -3.11 4.76 31.51
CA GLU A 375 -2.79 5.69 32.59
C GLU A 375 -3.93 6.66 32.97
N GLN A 376 -4.67 7.21 31.99
CA GLN A 376 -5.83 8.06 32.27
C GLN A 376 -7.01 7.26 32.81
N LYS A 377 -7.18 5.99 32.40
CA LYS A 377 -8.17 5.08 32.99
C LYS A 377 -7.85 4.87 34.48
N TYR A 378 -6.60 4.61 34.84
CA TYR A 378 -6.20 4.49 36.25
C TYR A 378 -6.40 5.79 37.03
N GLY A 379 -6.19 6.96 36.41
CA GLY A 379 -6.46 8.26 37.03
C GLY A 379 -7.91 8.46 37.48
N VAL A 380 -8.88 7.91 36.74
CA VAL A 380 -10.32 7.95 37.10
C VAL A 380 -10.67 6.85 38.13
N TYR A 381 -10.09 5.66 37.99
CA TYR A 381 -10.51 4.49 38.76
C TYR A 381 -9.75 4.27 40.08
N VAL A 382 -8.49 4.69 40.19
CA VAL A 382 -7.71 4.55 41.42
C VAL A 382 -8.36 5.31 42.59
N PRO A 383 -8.80 6.58 42.45
CA PRO A 383 -9.49 7.27 43.54
C PRO A 383 -10.82 6.62 43.94
N LEU A 384 -11.53 5.99 43.01
CA LEU A 384 -12.83 5.34 43.26
C LEU A 384 -12.65 3.98 43.97
N PHE A 385 -11.71 3.16 43.51
CA PHE A 385 -11.58 1.77 43.98
C PHE A 385 -10.52 1.58 45.07
N LEU A 386 -9.49 2.41 45.17
CA LEU A 386 -8.45 2.29 46.19
C LEU A 386 -9.02 2.36 47.63
N PRO A 387 -9.93 3.30 47.97
CA PRO A 387 -10.55 3.34 49.29
C PRO A 387 -11.40 2.10 49.61
N LEU A 388 -11.98 1.44 48.59
CA LEU A 388 -12.73 0.18 48.77
C LEU A 388 -11.80 -1.03 48.90
N LEU A 389 -10.66 -1.05 48.18
CA LEU A 389 -9.73 -2.19 48.15
C LEU A 389 -8.86 -2.29 49.41
N VAL A 390 -8.41 -1.16 49.97
CA VAL A 390 -7.55 -1.13 51.17
C VAL A 390 -8.16 -1.91 52.35
N PRO A 391 -9.41 -1.63 52.82
CA PRO A 391 -10.01 -2.36 53.93
C PRO A 391 -10.32 -3.83 53.59
N LEU A 392 -10.42 -4.17 52.30
CA LEU A 392 -10.61 -5.55 51.84
C LEU A 392 -9.32 -6.37 51.92
N LEU A 393 -8.19 -5.77 51.53
CA LEU A 393 -6.89 -6.45 51.44
C LEU A 393 -6.12 -6.44 52.75
N GLN A 394 -6.31 -5.43 53.60
CA GLN A 394 -5.59 -5.28 54.87
C GLN A 394 -5.71 -6.51 55.80
N PRO A 395 -6.88 -7.13 56.03
CA PRO A 395 -7.00 -8.32 56.87
C PRO A 395 -6.25 -9.53 56.29
N VAL A 396 -6.30 -9.69 54.96
CA VAL A 396 -5.63 -10.77 54.23
C VAL A 396 -4.11 -10.61 54.31
N ALA A 397 -3.61 -9.38 54.13
CA ALA A 397 -2.19 -9.06 54.20
C ALA A 397 -1.61 -9.30 55.61
N LEU A 398 -2.33 -8.86 56.66
CA LEU A 398 -1.92 -9.09 58.04
C LEU A 398 -1.93 -10.58 58.40
N PHE A 399 -2.92 -11.33 57.92
CA PHE A 399 -2.98 -12.78 58.12
C PHE A 399 -1.83 -13.51 57.40
N ALA A 400 -1.49 -13.10 56.17
CA ALA A 400 -0.35 -13.63 55.43
C ALA A 400 0.98 -13.33 56.15
N MET A 401 1.19 -12.08 56.63
CA MET A 401 2.35 -11.73 57.45
C MET A 401 2.43 -12.56 58.74
N PHE A 402 1.29 -12.80 59.40
CA PHE A 402 1.25 -13.66 60.58
C PHE A 402 1.70 -15.10 60.26
N LEU A 403 1.20 -15.70 59.18
CA LEU A 403 1.64 -17.03 58.76
C LEU A 403 3.14 -17.07 58.45
N LEU A 404 3.65 -16.10 57.70
CA LEU A 404 5.08 -16.00 57.36
C LEU A 404 5.95 -15.86 58.61
N SER A 405 5.54 -15.03 59.57
CA SER A 405 6.25 -14.86 60.84
C SER A 405 6.25 -16.13 61.69
N LYS A 406 5.14 -16.90 61.68
CA LYS A 406 5.03 -18.19 62.36
C LYS A 406 5.92 -19.24 61.72
N HIS A 407 6.00 -19.27 60.39
CA HIS A 407 6.92 -20.13 59.65
C HIS A 407 8.39 -19.77 59.94
N LYS A 408 8.74 -18.48 59.98
CA LYS A 408 10.10 -18.03 60.31
C LYS A 408 10.51 -18.43 61.74
N LYS A 409 9.63 -18.23 62.73
CA LYS A 409 9.86 -18.66 64.12
C LYS A 409 10.01 -20.18 64.25
N ARG A 410 9.21 -20.97 63.51
CA ARG A 410 9.35 -22.43 63.47
C ARG A 410 10.70 -22.87 62.88
N ARG A 411 11.17 -22.21 61.80
CA ARG A 411 12.48 -22.50 61.20
C ARG A 411 13.64 -22.11 62.12
N GLN A 412 13.52 -21.00 62.86
CA GLN A 412 14.51 -20.60 63.87
C GLN A 412 14.60 -21.60 65.02
N LYS A 413 13.46 -22.05 65.58
CA LYS A 413 13.45 -23.10 66.61
C LYS A 413 14.05 -24.42 66.10
N LEU A 414 13.74 -24.81 64.86
CA LEU A 414 14.32 -26.01 64.26
C LEU A 414 15.83 -25.89 64.01
N ALA A 415 16.34 -24.68 63.75
CA ALA A 415 17.76 -24.40 63.60
C ALA A 415 18.49 -24.35 64.96
N GLU A 416 17.86 -23.80 66.00
CA GLU A 416 18.36 -23.81 67.37
C GLU A 416 18.38 -25.20 67.99
N GLU A 417 17.40 -26.06 67.67
CA GLU A 417 17.40 -27.47 68.08
C GLU A 417 18.50 -28.27 67.37
N LYS A 418 18.75 -28.01 66.08
CA LYS A 418 19.87 -28.62 65.35
C LYS A 418 21.24 -28.18 65.87
N ALA A 419 21.40 -26.88 66.19
CA ALA A 419 22.64 -26.35 66.76
C ALA A 419 22.90 -26.77 68.21
N LYS A 420 21.90 -27.34 68.91
CA LYS A 420 22.06 -27.98 70.23
C LYS A 420 22.31 -29.49 70.16
N SER A 421 22.14 -30.10 68.98
CA SER A 421 22.33 -31.53 68.75
C SER A 421 23.65 -31.89 68.07
N GLU A 422 24.40 -30.89 67.61
CA GLU A 422 25.84 -30.95 67.31
C GLU A 422 26.62 -30.48 68.53
#